data_AF-E9FC08-F1
#
_entry.id   AF-E9FC08-F1
#
_cell.length_a   1.000
_cell.length_b   1.000
_cell.length_c   1.000
_cell.angle_alpha   90.00
_cell.angle_beta   90.00
_cell.angle_gamma   90.00
#
_symmetry.space_group_name_H-M   'P 1'
#
loop_
_entity.id
_entity.type
_entity.pdbx_description
1 polymer ?
#
loop_
_entity_poly.entity_id
_entity_poly.type
_entity_poly.pdbx_seq_one_letter_code
_entity_poly.pdbx_strand_id
1 'polypeptide(L)'
;MAKADDHIGTFFAAYPDFDYEPTNEVWSEYRRLVKHYGWKTKSQKEKEANAAFRIALVEQFGSIYGTDENKLEALQRLCEKLGIDPIPTSITACKKAIKRIHVNIVDFVDSERTGEPVYKFGSVGKLAKYTWENGKVFPKKEAKRSNLLRFLLRCLHH
;
A
#
# COMPACT_ATOMS: atom_id res chain seq x y z
N MET A 1 21.19 8.65 7.30
CA MET A 1 20.18 7.76 6.68
C MET A 1 19.44 8.62 5.66
N ALA A 2 19.42 8.25 4.38
CA ALA A 2 18.70 9.04 3.38
C ALA A 2 17.22 9.11 3.80
N LYS A 3 16.66 10.32 3.84
CA LYS A 3 15.24 10.54 4.06
C LYS A 3 14.53 9.76 2.94
N ALA A 4 13.66 8.82 3.27
CA ALA A 4 12.87 8.16 2.24
C ALA A 4 12.14 9.26 1.44
N ASP A 5 12.17 9.19 0.11
CA ASP A 5 11.43 10.11 -0.73
C ASP A 5 9.95 10.03 -0.37
N ASP A 6 9.31 11.20 -0.17
CA ASP A 6 7.88 11.29 0.13
C ASP A 6 7.09 11.31 -1.19
N HIS A 7 6.94 10.12 -1.77
CA HIS A 7 6.21 9.94 -3.03
C HIS A 7 4.73 10.28 -2.88
N ILE A 8 4.15 10.04 -1.71
CA ILE A 8 2.76 10.34 -1.39
C ILE A 8 2.55 11.86 -1.31
N GLY A 9 3.40 12.57 -0.57
CA GLY A 9 3.37 14.02 -0.51
C GLY A 9 3.58 14.65 -1.88
N THR A 10 4.49 14.09 -2.69
CA THR A 10 4.70 14.51 -4.09
C THR A 10 3.45 14.36 -4.95
N PHE A 11 2.69 13.27 -4.78
CA PHE A 11 1.40 13.09 -5.47
C PHE A 11 0.40 14.19 -5.08
N PHE A 12 0.24 14.48 -3.78
CA PHE A 12 -0.70 15.52 -3.34
C PHE A 12 -0.24 16.93 -3.74
N ALA A 13 1.06 17.19 -3.78
CA ALA A 13 1.62 18.46 -4.23
C ALA A 13 1.29 18.81 -5.70
N ALA A 14 0.88 17.83 -6.52
CA ALA A 14 0.38 18.08 -7.87
C ALA A 14 -1.00 18.78 -7.90
N TYR A 15 -1.64 18.94 -6.74
CA TYR A 15 -2.96 19.55 -6.55
C TYR A 15 -2.86 20.77 -5.61
N PRO A 16 -2.37 21.94 -6.07
CA PRO A 16 -2.01 23.05 -5.21
C PRO A 16 -3.20 23.71 -4.47
N ASP A 17 -4.42 23.54 -4.97
CA ASP A 17 -5.64 24.05 -4.31
C ASP A 17 -6.16 23.12 -3.20
N PHE A 18 -5.58 21.92 -3.08
CA PHE A 18 -5.97 20.94 -2.07
C PHE A 18 -5.09 21.04 -0.83
N ASP A 19 -5.73 21.27 0.31
CA ASP A 19 -5.09 21.32 1.62
C ASP A 19 -4.82 19.89 2.17
N TYR A 20 -3.71 19.30 1.72
CA TYR A 20 -3.25 17.98 2.12
C TYR A 20 -2.75 17.98 3.58
N GLU A 21 -3.33 17.12 4.41
CA GLU A 21 -2.91 16.91 5.79
C GLU A 21 -2.09 15.62 5.94
N PRO A 22 -0.75 15.70 6.01
CA PRO A 22 0.12 14.52 6.06
C PRO A 22 -0.02 13.68 7.32
N THR A 23 -0.72 14.14 8.37
CA THR A 23 -1.00 13.29 9.55
C THR A 23 -2.17 12.32 9.32
N ASN A 24 -3.12 12.65 8.44
CA ASN A 24 -4.29 11.81 8.18
C ASN A 24 -3.96 10.56 7.38
N GLU A 25 -4.79 9.51 7.51
CA GLU A 25 -4.74 8.34 6.63
C GLU A 25 -4.71 8.74 5.15
N VAL A 26 -3.77 8.17 4.40
CA VAL A 26 -3.51 8.52 3.01
C VAL A 26 -4.73 8.26 2.13
N TRP A 27 -5.48 7.18 2.41
CA TRP A 27 -6.72 6.91 1.70
C TRP A 27 -7.82 7.93 2.00
N SER A 28 -7.86 8.44 3.23
CA SER A 28 -8.82 9.46 3.64
C SER A 28 -8.50 10.80 2.98
N GLU A 29 -7.22 11.17 2.87
CA GLU A 29 -6.77 12.32 2.10
C GLU A 29 -7.08 12.18 0.61
N TYR A 30 -6.87 11.00 0.02
CA TYR A 30 -7.25 10.73 -1.37
C TYR A 30 -8.76 10.91 -1.60
N ARG A 31 -9.60 10.45 -0.68
CA ARG A 31 -11.05 10.68 -0.75
C ARG A 31 -11.42 12.15 -0.60
N ARG A 32 -10.75 12.89 0.30
CA ARG A 32 -10.92 14.35 0.44
C ARG A 32 -10.56 15.06 -0.85
N LEU A 33 -9.47 14.67 -1.52
CA LEU A 33 -9.06 15.21 -2.81
C LEU A 33 -10.13 14.99 -3.89
N VAL A 34 -10.62 13.76 -4.04
CA VAL A 34 -11.70 13.43 -5.00
C VAL A 34 -12.95 14.28 -4.74
N LYS A 35 -13.31 14.48 -3.46
CA LYS A 35 -14.44 15.32 -3.06
C LYS A 35 -14.19 16.81 -3.33
N HIS A 36 -13.01 17.32 -3.02
CA HIS A 36 -12.62 18.72 -3.21
C HIS A 36 -12.77 19.14 -4.67
N TYR A 37 -12.27 18.33 -5.60
CA TYR A 37 -12.40 18.60 -7.04
C TYR A 37 -13.73 18.15 -7.65
N GLY A 38 -14.65 17.60 -6.84
CA GLY A 38 -15.98 17.19 -7.29
C GLY A 38 -15.97 16.10 -8.37
N TRP A 39 -14.94 15.26 -8.43
CA TRP A 39 -14.85 14.23 -9.47
C TRP A 39 -15.89 13.13 -9.24
N LYS A 40 -16.65 12.82 -10.28
CA LYS A 40 -17.59 11.70 -10.24
C LYS A 40 -16.81 10.38 -10.17
N THR A 41 -17.33 9.42 -9.40
CA THR A 41 -16.80 8.06 -9.32
C THR A 41 -16.61 7.45 -10.71
N LYS A 42 -15.44 6.87 -11.00
CA LYS A 42 -15.07 6.28 -12.30
C LYS A 42 -15.03 7.27 -13.47
N SER A 43 -15.09 8.58 -13.23
CA SER A 43 -14.77 9.58 -14.25
C SER A 43 -13.31 9.45 -14.70
N GLN A 44 -13.00 9.98 -15.88
CA GLN A 44 -11.64 9.92 -16.40
C GLN A 44 -10.63 10.58 -15.45
N LYS A 45 -10.98 11.76 -14.89
CA LYS A 45 -10.15 12.48 -13.92
C LYS A 45 -9.91 11.69 -12.64
N GLU A 46 -10.96 11.08 -12.06
CA GLU A 46 -10.80 10.26 -10.86
C GLU A 46 -9.94 9.03 -11.15
N LYS A 47 -10.13 8.34 -12.28
CA LYS A 47 -9.31 7.19 -12.67
C LYS A 47 -7.83 7.52 -12.83
N GLU A 48 -7.51 8.64 -13.48
CA GLU A 48 -6.14 9.12 -13.66
C GLU A 48 -5.50 9.44 -12.30
N ALA A 49 -6.20 10.19 -11.44
CA ALA A 49 -5.74 10.49 -10.10
C ALA A 49 -5.56 9.22 -9.26
N ASN A 50 -6.47 8.24 -9.37
CA ASN A 50 -6.39 6.96 -8.66
C ASN A 50 -5.18 6.14 -9.10
N ALA A 51 -4.91 6.10 -10.41
CA ALA A 51 -3.73 5.42 -10.93
C ALA A 51 -2.43 6.07 -10.48
N ALA A 52 -2.35 7.41 -10.54
CA ALA A 52 -1.19 8.17 -10.06
C ALA A 52 -0.99 7.99 -8.55
N PHE A 53 -2.07 8.05 -7.77
CA PHE A 53 -2.07 7.79 -6.34
C PHE A 53 -1.50 6.41 -6.00
N ARG A 54 -1.97 5.37 -6.68
CA ARG A 54 -1.47 4.01 -6.46
C ARG A 54 -0.03 3.83 -6.89
N ILE A 55 0.42 4.51 -7.95
CA ILE A 55 1.85 4.54 -8.31
C ILE A 55 2.67 5.13 -7.17
N ALA A 56 2.26 6.26 -6.60
CA ALA A 56 2.93 6.86 -5.46
C ALA A 56 3.01 5.91 -4.25
N LEU A 57 1.96 5.13 -3.98
CA LEU A 57 1.99 4.08 -2.94
C LEU A 57 3.01 2.97 -3.24
N VAL A 58 3.15 2.55 -4.51
CA VAL A 58 4.17 1.54 -4.91
C VAL A 58 5.58 2.10 -4.74
N GLU A 59 5.80 3.34 -5.15
CA GLU A 59 7.09 4.00 -5.05
C GLU A 59 7.48 4.25 -3.59
N GLN A 60 6.53 4.72 -2.77
CA GLN A 60 6.73 4.86 -1.32
C GLN A 60 7.14 3.53 -0.70
N PHE A 61 6.43 2.45 -1.01
CA PHE A 61 6.78 1.11 -0.53
C PHE A 61 8.19 0.70 -0.99
N GLY A 62 8.54 0.98 -2.25
CA GLY A 62 9.85 0.71 -2.82
C GLY A 62 10.99 1.50 -2.14
N SER A 63 10.73 2.74 -1.73
CA SER A 63 11.71 3.56 -1.00
C SER A 63 12.04 3.00 0.40
N ILE A 64 11.06 2.36 1.06
CA ILE A 64 11.18 1.83 2.42
C ILE A 64 11.83 0.43 2.40
N TYR A 65 11.31 -0.47 1.56
CA TYR A 65 11.69 -1.89 1.56
C TYR A 65 12.69 -2.24 0.44
N GLY A 66 12.94 -1.33 -0.49
CA GLY A 66 13.67 -1.61 -1.71
C GLY A 66 12.82 -2.34 -2.76
N THR A 67 13.47 -2.73 -3.85
CA THR A 67 12.84 -3.42 -4.99
C THR A 67 13.39 -4.83 -5.21
N ASP A 68 14.43 -5.22 -4.48
CA ASP A 68 15.08 -6.53 -4.60
C ASP A 68 14.42 -7.56 -3.68
N GLU A 69 13.71 -8.51 -4.30
CA GLU A 69 13.07 -9.62 -3.58
C GLU A 69 14.02 -10.75 -3.18
N ASN A 70 15.31 -10.68 -3.53
CA ASN A 70 16.32 -11.63 -3.11
C ASN A 70 17.16 -11.09 -1.96
N LYS A 71 16.87 -9.88 -1.47
CA LYS A 71 17.49 -9.32 -0.29
C LYS A 71 16.80 -9.82 0.98
N LEU A 72 17.49 -10.67 1.75
CA LEU A 72 16.94 -11.28 2.96
C LEU A 72 16.51 -10.22 3.98
N GLU A 73 17.33 -9.18 4.17
CA GLU A 73 17.06 -8.13 5.16
C GLU A 73 15.78 -7.36 4.83
N ALA A 74 15.52 -7.11 3.54
CA ALA A 74 14.29 -6.45 3.09
C ALA A 74 13.05 -7.30 3.41
N LEU A 75 13.14 -8.62 3.16
CA LEU A 75 12.08 -9.57 3.47
C LEU A 75 11.87 -9.75 4.97
N GLN A 76 12.94 -9.72 5.77
CA GLN A 76 12.85 -9.82 7.23
C GLN A 76 12.22 -8.58 7.85
N ARG A 77 12.56 -7.38 7.38
CA ARG A 77 11.86 -6.14 7.78
C ARG A 77 10.38 -6.20 7.45
N LEU A 78 10.03 -6.74 6.29
CA LEU A 78 8.62 -6.93 5.92
C LEU A 78 7.94 -7.97 6.83
N CYS A 79 8.62 -9.06 7.19
CA CYS A 79 8.12 -10.03 8.16
C CYS A 79 7.87 -9.38 9.53
N GLU A 80 8.82 -8.58 10.02
CA GLU A 80 8.72 -7.84 11.27
C GLU A 80 7.53 -6.88 11.26
N LYS A 81 7.37 -6.06 10.22
CA LYS A 81 6.23 -5.14 10.11
C LYS A 81 4.88 -5.86 10.06
N LEU A 82 4.84 -7.04 9.45
CA LEU A 82 3.64 -7.88 9.43
C LEU A 82 3.42 -8.63 10.76
N GLY A 83 4.32 -8.47 11.74
CA GLY A 83 4.29 -9.16 13.03
C GLY A 83 4.38 -10.68 12.86
N ILE A 84 5.27 -11.14 11.98
CA ILE A 84 5.64 -12.55 11.85
C ILE A 84 6.73 -12.85 12.87
N ASP A 85 6.44 -13.79 13.78
CA ASP A 85 7.34 -14.26 14.81
C ASP A 85 7.33 -15.80 14.86
N PRO A 86 8.50 -16.47 14.90
CA PRO A 86 9.84 -15.91 14.74
C PRO A 86 10.10 -15.41 13.30
N ILE A 87 10.92 -14.36 13.17
CA ILE A 87 11.35 -13.85 11.86
C ILE A 87 12.15 -14.95 11.14
N PRO A 88 11.75 -15.40 9.93
CA PRO A 88 12.46 -16.45 9.23
C PRO A 88 13.87 -16.03 8.79
N THR A 89 14.79 -16.99 8.72
CA THR A 89 16.22 -16.75 8.40
C THR A 89 16.59 -17.01 6.94
N SER A 90 15.61 -17.32 6.08
CA SER A 90 15.85 -17.53 4.64
C SER A 90 14.84 -16.79 3.76
N ILE A 91 15.28 -16.43 2.55
CA ILE A 91 14.48 -15.71 1.55
C ILE A 91 13.18 -16.49 1.26
N THR A 92 13.30 -17.79 1.02
CA THR A 92 12.17 -18.67 0.71
C THR A 92 11.18 -18.75 1.87
N ALA A 93 11.66 -18.84 3.11
CA ALA A 93 10.79 -18.90 4.28
C ALA A 93 10.07 -17.57 4.52
N CYS A 94 10.76 -16.43 4.38
CA CYS A 94 10.13 -15.10 4.46
C CYS A 94 9.03 -14.95 3.40
N LYS A 95 9.35 -15.22 2.13
CA LYS A 95 8.37 -15.16 1.02
C LYS A 95 7.14 -16.03 1.29
N LYS A 96 7.32 -17.23 1.87
CA LYS A 96 6.20 -18.11 2.25
C LYS A 96 5.38 -17.54 3.40
N ALA A 97 6.02 -16.99 4.43
CA ALA A 97 5.34 -16.41 5.58
C ALA A 97 4.52 -15.17 5.18
N ILE A 98 5.11 -14.23 4.45
CA ILE A 98 4.44 -13.02 3.94
C ILE A 98 3.20 -13.37 3.11
N LYS A 99 3.28 -14.41 2.26
CA LYS A 99 2.16 -14.88 1.42
C LYS A 99 0.95 -15.40 2.22
N ARG A 100 1.13 -15.77 3.50
CA ARG A 100 0.04 -16.25 4.37
C ARG A 100 -0.70 -15.11 5.08
N ILE A 101 -0.10 -13.93 5.13
CA ILE A 101 -0.72 -12.77 5.78
C ILE A 101 -1.70 -12.10 4.81
N HIS A 102 -2.87 -11.69 5.29
CA HIS A 102 -3.85 -10.97 4.49
C HIS A 102 -3.98 -9.55 5.02
N VAL A 103 -3.50 -8.57 4.26
CA VAL A 103 -3.57 -7.14 4.59
C VAL A 103 -4.01 -6.37 3.35
N ASN A 104 -4.64 -5.22 3.53
CA ASN A 104 -4.87 -4.29 2.43
C ASN A 104 -3.57 -3.49 2.18
N ILE A 105 -3.19 -3.32 0.91
CA ILE A 105 -1.93 -2.64 0.55
C ILE A 105 -1.94 -1.17 0.93
N VAL A 106 -3.08 -0.49 0.77
CA VAL A 106 -3.21 0.93 1.13
C VAL A 106 -3.03 1.08 2.64
N ASP A 107 -3.71 0.24 3.42
CA ASP A 107 -3.60 0.24 4.88
C ASP A 107 -2.20 -0.13 5.36
N PHE A 108 -1.51 -1.03 4.65
CA PHE A 108 -0.11 -1.36 4.94
C PHE A 108 0.80 -0.15 4.77
N VAL A 109 0.68 0.59 3.68
CA VAL A 109 1.49 1.81 3.46
C VAL A 109 1.11 2.89 4.48
N ASP A 110 -0.17 3.02 4.84
CA ASP A 110 -0.59 3.92 5.91
C ASP A 110 0.02 3.55 7.27
N SER A 111 0.03 2.27 7.60
CA SER A 111 0.63 1.75 8.83
C SER A 111 2.13 2.07 8.95
N GLU A 112 2.83 2.21 7.82
CA GLU A 112 4.23 2.63 7.79
C GLU A 112 4.37 4.11 8.13
N ARG A 113 3.45 4.94 7.65
CA ARG A 113 3.47 6.39 7.88
C ARG A 113 3.04 6.74 9.30
N THR A 114 2.02 6.08 9.84
CA THR A 114 1.48 6.36 11.18
C THR A 114 2.23 5.64 12.29
N GLY A 115 2.96 4.56 11.97
CA GLY A 115 3.57 3.67 12.95
C GLY A 115 2.59 2.68 13.59
N GLU A 116 1.30 2.80 13.31
CA GLU A 116 0.28 1.89 13.83
C GLU A 116 0.40 0.49 13.21
N PRO A 117 -0.02 -0.57 13.91
CA PRO A 117 -0.04 -1.92 13.34
C PRO A 117 -1.06 -2.03 12.20
N VAL A 118 -0.66 -2.63 11.08
CA VAL A 118 -1.60 -2.96 9.99
C VAL A 118 -2.59 -4.04 10.43
N TYR A 119 -3.87 -3.85 10.12
CA TYR A 119 -4.88 -4.87 10.40
C TYR A 119 -4.70 -6.12 9.53
N LYS A 120 -4.59 -7.28 10.17
CA LYS A 120 -4.44 -8.59 9.53
C LYS A 120 -5.78 -9.32 9.47
N PHE A 121 -6.25 -9.58 8.26
CA PHE A 121 -7.48 -10.33 8.01
C PHE A 121 -7.24 -11.83 8.19
N GLY A 122 -8.19 -12.52 8.86
CA GLY A 122 -8.12 -13.97 9.03
C GLY A 122 -8.40 -14.79 7.77
N SER A 123 -8.85 -14.17 6.68
CA SER A 123 -9.07 -14.84 5.39
C SER A 123 -9.07 -13.87 4.21
N VAL A 124 -8.82 -14.40 3.01
CA VAL A 124 -8.93 -13.65 1.76
C VAL A 124 -10.35 -13.10 1.55
N GLY A 125 -11.39 -13.85 1.94
CA GLY A 125 -12.78 -13.38 1.82
C GLY A 125 -13.07 -12.16 2.69
N LYS A 126 -12.56 -12.11 3.93
CA LYS A 126 -12.67 -10.94 4.81
C LYS A 126 -11.90 -9.73 4.25
N LEU A 127 -10.68 -9.97 3.74
CA LEU A 127 -9.91 -8.93 3.06
C LEU A 127 -10.64 -8.40 1.81
N ALA A 128 -11.23 -9.28 1.01
CA ALA A 128 -11.96 -8.92 -0.20
C ALA A 128 -13.17 -8.04 0.13
N LYS A 129 -14.02 -8.49 1.06
CA LYS A 129 -15.20 -7.73 1.52
C LYS A 129 -14.80 -6.32 1.97
N TYR A 130 -13.83 -6.21 2.88
CA TYR A 130 -13.34 -4.93 3.36
C TYR A 130 -12.79 -4.05 2.23
N THR A 131 -11.98 -4.63 1.34
CA THR A 131 -11.35 -3.90 0.23
C THR A 131 -12.39 -3.32 -0.73
N TRP A 132 -13.44 -4.08 -1.05
CA TRP A 132 -14.53 -3.62 -1.92
C TRP A 132 -15.40 -2.56 -1.23
N GLU A 133 -15.82 -2.80 0.01
CA GLU A 133 -16.65 -1.87 0.79
C GLU A 133 -15.95 -0.51 0.98
N ASN A 134 -14.62 -0.52 1.11
CA ASN A 134 -13.83 0.70 1.29
C ASN A 134 -13.28 1.27 -0.03
N GLY A 135 -13.47 0.60 -1.16
CA GLY A 135 -12.91 1.01 -2.45
C GLY A 135 -11.38 1.00 -2.52
N LYS A 136 -10.69 0.40 -1.53
CA LYS A 136 -9.21 0.31 -1.41
C LYS A 136 -8.61 -0.76 -2.33
N VAL A 137 -9.15 -0.87 -3.55
CA VAL A 137 -8.77 -1.90 -4.52
C VAL A 137 -7.41 -1.57 -5.11
N PHE A 138 -6.47 -2.51 -5.05
CA PHE A 138 -5.14 -2.36 -5.63
C PHE A 138 -4.99 -3.24 -6.89
N PRO A 139 -4.85 -2.68 -8.10
CA PRO A 139 -4.72 -3.43 -9.33
C PRO A 139 -3.45 -4.28 -9.36
N LYS A 140 -3.60 -5.53 -9.83
CA LYS A 140 -2.49 -6.46 -10.02
C LYS A 140 -1.38 -5.90 -10.92
N LYS A 141 -1.73 -5.12 -11.96
CA LYS A 141 -0.76 -4.55 -12.91
C LYS A 141 0.18 -3.56 -12.22
N GLU A 142 -0.34 -2.75 -11.31
CA GLU A 142 0.43 -1.73 -10.58
C GLU A 142 1.28 -2.36 -9.48
N ALA A 143 0.72 -3.25 -8.68
CA ALA A 143 1.49 -3.91 -7.63
C ALA A 143 2.58 -4.85 -8.17
N LYS A 144 2.44 -5.36 -9.39
CA LYS A 144 3.53 -6.09 -10.08
C LYS A 144 4.71 -5.21 -10.48
N ARG A 145 4.61 -3.88 -10.42
CA ARG A 145 5.74 -2.98 -10.63
C ARG A 145 6.78 -3.07 -9.50
N SER A 146 6.37 -3.55 -8.32
CA SER A 146 7.28 -3.87 -7.21
C SER A 146 7.37 -5.38 -7.03
N ASN A 147 8.61 -5.90 -7.10
CA ASN A 147 8.89 -7.32 -6.90
C ASN A 147 8.59 -7.79 -5.47
N LEU A 148 8.60 -6.88 -4.50
CA LEU A 148 8.27 -7.18 -3.11
C LEU A 148 6.78 -7.01 -2.82
N LEU A 149 6.17 -5.91 -3.27
CA LEU A 149 4.76 -5.62 -3.00
C LEU A 149 3.82 -6.69 -3.55
N ARG A 150 4.19 -7.33 -4.68
CA ARG A 150 3.43 -8.43 -5.26
C ARG A 150 3.19 -9.60 -4.29
N PHE A 151 4.01 -9.77 -3.24
CA PHE A 151 3.81 -10.82 -2.24
C PHE A 151 2.66 -10.53 -1.27
N LEU A 152 2.22 -9.26 -1.15
CA LEU A 152 1.05 -8.87 -0.37
C LEU A 152 -0.26 -8.98 -1.17
N LEU A 153 -0.19 -9.05 -2.51
CA LEU A 153 -1.38 -9.18 -3.36
C LEU A 153 -2.14 -10.47 -3.11
N ARG A 154 -3.46 -10.36 -2.98
CA ARG A 154 -4.38 -11.49 -2.96
C ARG A 154 -5.37 -11.34 -4.12
N CYS A 155 -5.68 -12.44 -4.80
CA CYS A 155 -6.79 -12.46 -5.73
C CYS A 155 -8.08 -12.32 -4.92
N LEU A 156 -8.78 -11.21 -5.10
CA LEU A 156 -10.05 -10.97 -4.45
C LEU A 156 -11.14 -11.49 -5.39
N HIS A 157 -11.76 -12.61 -5.01
CA HIS A 157 -12.96 -13.08 -5.71
C HIS A 157 -14.16 -12.29 -5.18
N HIS A 158 -15.04 -11.93 -6.10
CA HIS A 158 -16.33 -11.32 -5.82
C HIS A 158 -17.39 -12.42 -5.69
#